data_AF-A0A5C7MS40-F1
#
_entry.id   AF-A0A5C7MS40-F1
#
_cell.length_a   1.000
_cell.length_b   1.000
_cell.length_c   1.000
_cell.angle_alpha   90.00
_cell.angle_beta   90.00
_cell.angle_gamma   90.00
#
_symmetry.space_group_name_H-M   'P 1'
#
loop_
_entity.id
_entity.type
_entity.pdbx_description
1 polymer ?
#
loop_
_entity_poly.entity_id
_entity_poly.type
_entity_poly.pdbx_seq_one_letter_code
_entity_poly.pdbx_strand_id
1 'polypeptide(L)'
;MSGSVAQRDNDPVRQKIMAAMDRLLAGEPLRSSGRLSVSQLAVEADVGRWQLTHQHVDLKEQFQARVRNADGAPAAFARQLSDHAKLQRDHTALLAHCVELEERLATYASVIQLLVLEREAAARKAPVADIASRRITGQGR
;
A
#
# COMPACT_ATOMS: atom_id res chain seq x y z
N MET A 1 18.83 -0.24 53.15
CA MET A 1 19.14 0.43 51.87
C MET A 1 18.07 0.11 50.82
N SER A 2 16.81 0.53 51.03
CA SER A 2 15.67 0.07 50.18
C SER A 2 15.01 1.17 49.35
N GLY A 3 15.59 2.37 49.29
CA GLY A 3 14.96 3.55 48.66
C GLY A 3 15.23 3.77 47.16
N SER A 4 16.13 3.03 46.53
CA SER A 4 16.59 3.35 45.15
C SER A 4 15.81 2.63 44.03
N VAL A 5 15.17 1.49 44.32
CA VAL A 5 14.41 0.72 43.29
C VAL A 5 13.05 1.35 43.04
N ALA A 6 12.33 1.76 44.10
CA ALA A 6 10.99 2.34 43.99
C ALA A 6 10.96 3.68 43.21
N GLN A 7 12.04 4.46 43.25
CA GLN A 7 12.15 5.72 42.52
C GLN A 7 12.39 5.52 41.01
N ARG A 8 13.00 4.39 40.61
CA ARG A 8 13.24 4.06 39.19
C ARG A 8 11.95 3.61 38.49
N ASP A 9 11.02 3.00 39.22
CA ASP A 9 9.75 2.52 38.67
C ASP A 9 8.69 3.63 38.49
N ASN A 10 8.88 4.77 39.16
CA ASN A 10 7.98 5.93 39.04
C ASN A 10 8.44 6.97 37.99
N ASP A 11 9.43 6.61 37.16
CA ASP A 11 9.82 7.43 36.02
C ASP A 11 8.81 7.26 34.87
N PRO A 12 8.06 8.30 34.47
CA PRO A 12 7.07 8.22 33.41
C PRO A 12 7.69 7.86 32.05
N VAL A 13 8.95 8.21 31.80
CA VAL A 13 9.68 7.83 30.58
C VAL A 13 9.94 6.33 30.59
N ARG A 14 10.34 5.78 31.74
CA ARG A 14 10.59 4.34 31.90
C ARG A 14 9.33 3.53 31.62
N GLN A 15 8.18 3.98 32.14
CA GLN A 15 6.88 3.35 31.90
C GLN A 15 6.49 3.39 30.42
N LYS A 16 6.71 4.51 29.73
CA LYS A 16 6.50 4.62 28.27
C LYS A 16 7.35 3.62 27.49
N ILE A 17 8.62 3.49 27.85
CA ILE A 17 9.55 2.55 27.21
C ILE A 17 9.11 1.11 27.45
N MET A 18 8.74 0.74 28.67
CA MET A 18 8.26 -0.61 28.98
C MET A 18 6.97 -0.95 28.22
N ALA A 19 5.98 -0.05 28.22
CA ALA A 19 4.73 -0.26 27.49
C ALA A 19 4.97 -0.38 25.98
N ALA A 20 5.88 0.41 25.41
CA ALA A 20 6.29 0.30 24.01
C ALA A 20 6.99 -1.03 23.71
N MET A 21 7.81 -1.51 24.63
CA MET A 21 8.52 -2.77 24.52
C MET A 21 7.55 -3.95 24.47
N ASP A 22 6.54 -3.96 25.33
CA ASP A 22 5.51 -5.01 25.36
C ASP A 22 4.67 -5.00 24.07
N ARG A 23 4.27 -3.82 23.58
CA ARG A 23 3.56 -3.68 22.28
C ARG A 23 4.38 -4.19 21.10
N LEU A 24 5.67 -3.83 21.04
CA LEU A 24 6.57 -4.30 19.97
C LEU A 24 6.71 -5.82 19.99
N LEU A 25 6.93 -6.40 21.18
CA LEU A 25 7.08 -7.85 21.32
C LEU A 25 5.76 -8.60 21.06
N ALA A 26 4.61 -8.02 21.37
CA ALA A 26 3.29 -8.55 21.02
C ALA A 26 2.93 -8.40 19.53
N GLY A 27 3.66 -7.55 18.80
CA GLY A 27 3.39 -7.25 17.39
C GLY A 27 2.18 -6.34 17.17
N GLU A 28 1.91 -5.45 18.12
CA GLU A 28 0.87 -4.42 18.07
C GLU A 28 1.47 -3.00 18.22
N PRO A 29 2.39 -2.59 17.32
CA PRO A 29 2.97 -1.25 17.36
C PRO A 29 1.92 -0.17 17.06
N LEU A 30 2.01 0.98 17.73
CA LEU A 30 1.11 2.13 17.52
C LEU A 30 1.76 3.26 16.73
N ARG A 31 3.07 3.49 16.91
CA ARG A 31 3.79 4.62 16.31
C ARG A 31 4.95 4.19 15.43
N SER A 32 5.45 2.99 15.64
CA SER A 32 6.59 2.43 14.94
C SER A 32 6.18 1.47 13.82
N SER A 33 7.15 1.12 12.98
CA SER A 33 6.98 0.10 11.94
C SER A 33 6.88 -1.32 12.49
N GLY A 34 7.00 -1.55 13.81
CA GLY A 34 6.97 -2.90 14.40
C GLY A 34 8.29 -3.67 14.35
N ARG A 35 9.33 -3.16 13.68
CA ARG A 35 10.64 -3.82 13.65
C ARG A 35 11.26 -3.82 15.04
N LEU A 36 11.74 -4.97 15.50
CA LEU A 36 12.34 -5.11 16.83
C LEU A 36 13.77 -4.56 16.88
N SER A 37 13.90 -3.24 16.85
CA SER A 37 15.16 -2.51 16.94
C SER A 37 15.06 -1.39 17.98
N VAL A 38 16.21 -1.03 18.57
CA VAL A 38 16.28 0.04 19.60
C VAL A 38 15.76 1.38 19.06
N SER A 39 16.00 1.68 17.79
CA SER A 39 15.49 2.90 17.15
C SER A 39 13.96 2.91 17.07
N GLN A 40 13.34 1.77 16.74
CA GLN A 40 11.88 1.66 16.70
C GLN A 40 11.27 1.63 18.08
N LEU A 41 11.95 1.07 19.09
CA LEU A 41 11.53 1.19 20.49
C LEU A 41 11.47 2.65 20.94
N ALA A 42 12.45 3.47 20.56
CA ALA A 42 12.44 4.91 20.85
C ALA A 42 11.24 5.62 20.20
N VAL A 43 10.97 5.33 18.92
CA VAL A 43 9.83 5.87 18.19
C VAL A 43 8.49 5.42 18.81
N GLU A 44 8.37 4.14 19.15
CA GLU A 44 7.17 3.56 19.75
C GLU A 44 6.85 4.16 21.13
N ALA A 45 7.89 4.36 21.94
CA ALA A 45 7.79 4.98 23.26
C ALA A 45 7.61 6.50 23.21
N ASP A 46 7.77 7.12 22.03
CA ASP A 46 7.77 8.58 21.85
C ASP A 46 8.85 9.26 22.72
N VAL A 47 10.07 8.73 22.61
CA VAL A 47 11.26 9.16 23.37
C VAL A 47 12.47 9.32 22.44
N GLY A 48 13.42 10.16 22.85
CA GLY A 48 14.68 10.31 22.12
C GLY A 48 15.54 9.06 22.23
N ARG A 49 16.19 8.63 21.13
CA ARG A 49 17.13 7.48 21.13
C ARG A 49 18.23 7.64 22.19
N TRP A 50 18.66 8.87 22.48
CA TRP A 50 19.63 9.18 23.53
C TRP A 50 19.21 8.65 24.91
N GLN A 51 17.91 8.65 25.23
CA GLN A 51 17.40 8.13 26.49
C GLN A 51 17.67 6.62 26.62
N LEU A 52 17.55 5.85 25.54
CA LEU A 52 17.86 4.40 25.54
C LEU A 52 19.36 4.09 25.50
N THR A 53 20.21 5.05 25.14
CA THR A 53 21.66 4.84 25.05
C THR A 53 22.45 5.41 26.23
N HIS A 54 21.89 6.37 26.99
CA HIS A 54 22.58 7.02 28.10
C HIS A 54 21.82 6.99 29.42
N GLN A 55 20.47 6.95 29.42
CA GLN A 55 19.66 7.07 30.64
C GLN A 55 19.02 5.73 31.07
N HIS A 56 18.44 5.01 30.13
CA HIS A 56 17.71 3.75 30.30
C HIS A 56 18.37 2.62 29.50
N VAL A 57 19.68 2.47 29.70
CA VAL A 57 20.49 1.45 29.01
C VAL A 57 20.06 0.05 29.43
N ASP A 58 19.63 -0.11 30.67
CA ASP A 58 19.04 -1.34 31.21
C ASP A 58 17.83 -1.81 30.39
N LEU A 59 16.94 -0.88 30.01
CA LEU A 59 15.77 -1.20 29.21
C LEU A 59 16.12 -1.56 27.76
N LYS A 60 17.13 -0.90 27.18
CA LYS A 60 17.68 -1.30 25.88
C LYS A 60 18.20 -2.74 25.93
N GLU A 61 18.98 -3.08 26.95
CA GLU A 61 19.55 -4.41 27.11
C GLU A 61 18.47 -5.47 27.36
N GLN A 62 17.48 -5.15 28.21
CA GLN A 62 16.32 -6.00 28.46
C GLN A 62 15.54 -6.27 27.16
N PHE A 63 15.27 -5.24 26.36
CA PHE A 63 14.61 -5.40 25.08
C PHE A 63 15.40 -6.32 24.16
N GLN A 64 16.70 -6.07 23.99
CA GLN A 64 17.55 -6.88 23.13
C GLN A 64 17.65 -8.34 23.63
N ALA A 65 17.68 -8.55 24.94
CA ALA A 65 17.64 -9.90 25.52
C ALA A 65 16.31 -10.60 25.24
N ARG A 66 15.18 -9.91 25.40
CA ARG A 66 13.86 -10.47 25.07
C ARG A 66 13.71 -10.79 23.59
N VAL A 67 14.22 -9.93 22.71
CA VAL A 67 14.23 -10.17 21.24
C VAL A 67 15.04 -11.41 20.89
N ARG A 68 16.24 -11.58 21.47
CA ARG A 68 17.06 -12.79 21.29
C ARG A 68 16.38 -14.02 21.87
N ASN A 69 15.85 -13.95 23.09
CA ASN A 69 15.19 -15.11 23.71
C ASN A 69 13.88 -15.50 23.02
N ALA A 70 13.29 -14.59 22.24
CA ALA A 70 12.13 -14.83 21.40
C ALA A 70 12.49 -15.44 20.02
N ASP A 71 13.63 -16.14 19.90
CA ASP A 71 14.21 -16.79 18.70
C ASP A 71 13.28 -17.71 17.85
N GLY A 72 11.98 -17.79 18.15
CA GLY A 72 10.95 -18.23 17.21
C GLY A 72 10.24 -17.02 16.59
N ALA A 73 10.83 -16.45 15.53
CA ALA A 73 10.28 -15.42 14.63
C ALA A 73 9.18 -14.53 15.26
N PRO A 74 9.50 -13.31 15.72
CA PRO A 74 8.50 -12.46 16.35
C PRO A 74 7.32 -12.27 15.40
N ALA A 75 6.11 -12.56 15.88
CA ALA A 75 4.89 -12.49 15.08
C ALA A 75 4.76 -11.18 14.29
N ALA A 76 5.36 -10.08 14.79
CA ALA A 76 5.52 -8.81 14.09
C ALA A 76 6.30 -8.89 12.77
N PHE A 77 7.48 -9.53 12.74
CA PHE A 77 8.26 -9.70 11.52
C PHE A 77 7.59 -10.67 10.55
N ALA A 78 7.00 -11.76 11.07
CA ALA A 78 6.22 -12.69 10.25
C ALA A 78 5.00 -12.00 9.60
N ARG A 79 4.28 -11.16 10.36
CA ARG A 79 3.17 -10.32 9.84
C ARG A 79 3.66 -9.31 8.81
N GLN A 80 4.76 -8.60 9.05
CA GLN A 80 5.29 -7.64 8.07
C GLN A 80 5.72 -8.30 6.77
N LEU A 81 6.35 -9.47 6.83
CA LEU A 81 6.70 -10.26 5.64
C LEU A 81 5.44 -10.76 4.92
N SER A 82 4.43 -11.23 5.65
CA SER A 82 3.16 -11.67 5.04
C SER A 82 2.39 -10.52 4.41
N ASP A 83 2.38 -9.35 5.05
CA ASP A 83 1.69 -8.16 4.56
C ASP A 83 2.40 -7.58 3.34
N HIS A 84 3.73 -7.58 3.33
CA HIS A 84 4.50 -7.18 2.16
C HIS A 84 4.28 -8.13 0.99
N ALA A 85 4.29 -9.45 1.23
CA ALA A 85 4.00 -10.44 0.21
C ALA A 85 2.55 -10.37 -0.30
N LYS A 86 1.59 -9.99 0.56
CA LYS A 86 0.21 -9.73 0.16
C LYS A 86 0.13 -8.48 -0.71
N LEU A 87 0.74 -7.38 -0.27
CA LEU A 87 0.72 -6.12 -0.98
C LEU A 87 1.41 -6.21 -2.35
N GLN A 88 2.52 -6.96 -2.45
CA GLN A 88 3.17 -7.25 -3.74
C GLN A 88 2.23 -8.02 -4.68
N ARG A 89 1.54 -9.06 -4.18
CA ARG A 89 0.55 -9.81 -4.98
C ARG A 89 -0.59 -8.90 -5.46
N ASP A 90 -1.14 -8.09 -4.56
CA ASP A 90 -2.23 -7.17 -4.89
C ASP A 90 -1.76 -6.13 -5.92
N HIS A 91 -0.52 -5.64 -5.81
CA HIS A 91 0.05 -4.71 -6.78
C HIS A 91 0.23 -5.36 -8.16
N THR A 92 0.78 -6.57 -8.23
CA THR A 92 0.93 -7.31 -9.50
C THR A 92 -0.43 -7.61 -10.12
N ALA A 93 -1.43 -7.98 -9.33
CA ALA A 93 -2.80 -8.20 -9.81
C ALA A 93 -3.41 -6.92 -10.36
N LEU A 94 -3.20 -5.78 -9.68
CA LEU A 94 -3.69 -4.48 -10.15
C LEU A 94 -3.03 -4.06 -11.46
N LEU A 95 -1.71 -4.25 -11.60
CA LEU A 95 -1.01 -3.97 -12.85
C LEU A 95 -1.53 -4.83 -14.00
N ALA A 96 -1.76 -6.13 -13.78
CA ALA A 96 -2.34 -7.01 -14.80
C ALA A 96 -3.74 -6.52 -15.22
N HIS A 97 -4.56 -6.08 -14.26
CA HIS A 97 -5.89 -5.53 -14.55
C HIS A 97 -5.82 -4.21 -15.33
N CYS A 98 -4.85 -3.34 -15.03
CA CYS A 98 -4.62 -2.12 -15.80
C CYS A 98 -4.27 -2.44 -17.26
N VAL A 99 -3.36 -3.40 -17.49
CA VAL A 99 -3.00 -3.83 -18.85
C VAL A 99 -4.21 -4.39 -19.59
N GLU A 100 -5.03 -5.23 -18.95
CA GLU A 100 -6.26 -5.75 -19.56
C GLU A 100 -7.22 -4.61 -19.96
N LEU A 101 -7.40 -3.62 -19.10
CA LEU A 101 -8.24 -2.46 -19.40
C LEU A 101 -7.71 -1.63 -20.57
N GLU A 102 -6.38 -1.44 -20.64
CA GLU A 102 -5.73 -0.73 -21.74
C GLU A 102 -5.91 -1.46 -23.08
N GLU A 103 -5.76 -2.79 -23.11
CA GLU A 103 -6.02 -3.61 -24.31
C GLU A 103 -7.48 -3.52 -24.75
N ARG A 104 -8.40 -3.53 -23.79
CA ARG A 104 -9.84 -3.43 -24.05
C ARG A 104 -10.23 -2.06 -24.59
N LEU A 105 -9.64 -1.00 -24.04
CA LEU A 105 -9.78 0.37 -24.55
C LEU A 105 -9.26 0.50 -25.98
N ALA A 106 -8.08 -0.08 -26.27
CA ALA A 106 -7.53 -0.08 -27.62
C ALA A 106 -8.47 -0.80 -28.61
N THR A 107 -9.01 -1.96 -28.22
CA THR A 107 -9.99 -2.70 -29.03
C THR A 107 -11.23 -1.88 -29.31
N TYR A 108 -11.82 -1.26 -28.28
CA TYR A 108 -13.00 -0.40 -28.46
C TYR A 108 -12.70 0.81 -29.35
N ALA A 109 -11.54 1.44 -29.19
CA ALA A 109 -11.12 2.54 -30.04
C ALA A 109 -11.03 2.11 -31.53
N SER A 110 -10.45 0.94 -31.82
CA SER A 110 -10.40 0.40 -33.18
C SER A 110 -11.77 0.10 -33.77
N VAL A 111 -12.68 -0.50 -32.98
CA VAL A 111 -14.05 -0.76 -33.42
C VAL A 111 -14.80 0.53 -33.72
N ILE A 112 -14.68 1.54 -32.84
CA ILE A 112 -15.31 2.85 -33.05
C ILE A 112 -14.78 3.49 -34.33
N GLN A 113 -13.47 3.48 -34.56
CA GLN A 113 -12.87 4.04 -35.78
C GLN A 113 -13.38 3.34 -37.03
N LEU A 114 -13.49 2.01 -37.02
CA LEU A 114 -14.04 1.25 -38.14
C LEU A 114 -15.50 1.65 -38.42
N LEU A 115 -16.35 1.70 -37.38
CA LEU A 115 -17.76 2.07 -37.52
C LEU A 115 -17.93 3.51 -38.05
N VAL A 116 -17.06 4.44 -37.64
CA VAL A 116 -17.05 5.80 -38.18
C VAL A 116 -16.73 5.79 -39.68
N LEU A 117 -15.70 5.04 -40.10
CA LEU A 117 -15.33 4.91 -41.52
C LEU A 117 -16.45 4.26 -42.35
N GLU A 118 -17.09 3.22 -41.84
CA GLU A 118 -18.22 2.56 -42.50
C GLU A 118 -19.41 3.52 -42.67
N ARG A 119 -19.74 4.28 -41.62
CA ARG A 119 -20.80 5.29 -41.67
C ARG A 119 -20.50 6.38 -42.70
N GLU A 120 -19.27 6.87 -42.75
CA GLU A 120 -18.86 7.86 -43.75
C GLU A 120 -18.95 7.29 -45.17
N ALA A 121 -18.52 6.05 -45.39
CA ALA A 121 -18.60 5.40 -46.70
C ALA A 121 -20.05 5.21 -47.15
N ALA A 122 -20.96 4.81 -46.24
CA ALA A 122 -22.39 4.71 -46.51
C ALA A 122 -23.00 6.08 -46.85
N ALA A 123 -22.65 7.12 -46.09
CA ALA A 123 -23.09 8.49 -46.33
C ALA A 123 -22.59 9.04 -47.66
N ARG A 124 -21.42 8.64 -48.15
CA ARG A 124 -20.91 9.00 -49.49
C ARG A 124 -21.61 8.25 -50.63
N LYS A 125 -22.09 7.03 -50.40
CA LYS A 125 -22.82 6.21 -51.41
C LYS A 125 -24.27 6.66 -51.60
N ALA A 126 -24.96 7.09 -50.54
CA ALA A 126 -26.34 7.56 -50.57
C ALA A 126 -26.65 8.76 -51.51
N PRO A 127 -25.82 9.83 -51.62
CA PRO A 127 -26.15 11.01 -52.43
C PRO A 127 -26.14 10.74 -53.93
N VAL A 128 -25.42 9.72 -54.42
CA VAL A 128 -25.37 9.39 -55.85
C VAL A 128 -26.65 8.67 -56.30
N ALA A 129 -27.25 7.85 -55.42
CA ALA A 129 -28.49 7.14 -55.71
C ALA A 129 -29.72 8.07 -55.73
N ASP A 130 -29.76 9.11 -54.90
CA ASP A 130 -30.87 10.09 -54.88
C ASP A 130 -30.85 11.00 -56.13
N ILE A 131 -29.67 11.46 -56.59
CA ILE A 131 -29.56 12.28 -57.81
C ILE A 131 -29.98 11.48 -59.06
N ALA A 132 -29.61 10.20 -59.14
CA ALA A 132 -30.01 9.31 -60.23
C ALA A 132 -31.54 9.07 -60.22
N SER A 133 -32.13 8.87 -59.05
CA SER A 133 -33.58 8.64 -58.90
C SER A 133 -34.40 9.89 -59.23
N ARG A 134 -33.90 11.08 -58.86
CA ARG A 134 -34.59 12.36 -59.09
C ARG A 134 -34.59 12.80 -60.56
N ARG A 135 -33.61 12.38 -61.37
CA ARG A 135 -33.55 12.66 -62.81
C ARG A 135 -34.57 11.86 -63.61
N ILE A 136 -34.94 10.66 -63.17
CA ILE A 136 -35.84 9.76 -63.92
C ILE A 136 -37.31 10.18 -63.75
N THR A 137 -37.66 10.79 -62.61
CA THR A 137 -39.03 11.28 -62.32
C THR A 137 -39.30 12.74 -62.72
N GLY A 138 -38.29 13.48 -63.22
CA GLY A 138 -38.41 14.92 -63.52
C GLY A 138 -38.64 15.29 -64.99
N GLN A 139 -38.68 14.31 -65.91
CA GLN A 139 -38.78 14.55 -67.35
C GLN A 139 -40.14 14.05 -67.86
N GLY A 140 -41.21 14.70 -67.44
CA GLY A 140 -42.57 14.31 -67.77
C GLY A 140 -43.60 15.35 -67.36
N ARG A 141 -43.54 16.53 -67.98
CA ARG A 141 -44.69 17.37 -68.37
C ARG A 141 -44.23 18.62 -69.10
#